data_AF-A0A0R3RUJ6-F1
#
_entry.id   AF-A0A0R3RUJ6-F1
#
_cell.length_a   1.000
_cell.length_b   1.000
_cell.length_c   1.000
_cell.angle_alpha   90.00
_cell.angle_beta   90.00
_cell.angle_gamma   90.00
#
_symmetry.space_group_name_H-M   'P 1'
#
loop_
_entity.id
_entity.type
_entity.pdbx_description
1 polymer ?
#
loop_
_entity_poly.entity_id
_entity_poly.type
_entity_poly.pdbx_seq_one_letter_code
_entity_poly.pdbx_strand_id
1 'polypeptide(L)'
;MDANRLFDAFVAATSFTKIQQLFVQLCTLLDIDPYDNFNVFRRLKKVLNDWRAQKLWSLLEKRAEQREYCHQKACERLSVLVIGAGPCGLRSAIECALLGAYVVLVEQRDCFSRNNVLHIWPFVIQDLKSLGIKIFYPKFCRGSIDHISIRQLQIFLVKIALVLGVQIHDSVTFQRLIFPKPDENGIVEGWKAEFYPSKHILSDFVFDALIGADGKRNTVPGFPKRELRGKLAIGITANFVNQRTLAEEKVQEISGVAYIFNQKFFKDMKEATGVDLENIVYYKDETHYFVMCAKKQSLLEKGVIIEDNEDVSLLLSPNNINQKKLCDYAAEAADFATGGNLPNLKYARNHNDNEDVAMFDFTSLFSAQCSVRLVERYDCRLLMSIVGDSLHEVGLFNSAKKLIRLNG
;
A
#
# COMPACT_ATOMS: atom_id res chain seq x y z
N MET A 1 1.30 -20.05 -27.30
CA MET A 1 1.37 -20.28 -25.84
C MET A 1 -0.05 -20.61 -25.40
N ASP A 2 -0.27 -21.64 -24.58
CA ASP A 2 -1.62 -21.99 -24.09
C ASP A 2 -2.11 -20.96 -23.06
N ALA A 3 -3.41 -20.64 -23.07
CA ALA A 3 -4.01 -19.64 -22.19
C ALA A 3 -3.84 -19.98 -20.71
N ASN A 4 -3.91 -21.27 -20.36
CA ASN A 4 -3.68 -21.73 -18.99
C ASN A 4 -2.23 -21.43 -18.53
N ARG A 5 -1.24 -21.62 -19.42
CA ARG A 5 0.17 -21.30 -19.10
C ARG A 5 0.40 -19.79 -18.95
N LEU A 6 -0.27 -18.96 -19.75
CA LEU A 6 -0.22 -17.51 -19.59
C LEU A 6 -0.88 -17.05 -18.29
N PHE A 7 -2.03 -17.64 -17.94
CA PHE A 7 -2.67 -17.36 -16.65
C PHE A 7 -1.79 -17.79 -15.47
N ASP A 8 -1.14 -18.94 -15.55
CA ASP A 8 -0.18 -19.39 -14.55
C ASP A 8 1.00 -18.43 -14.38
N ALA A 9 1.53 -17.93 -15.50
CA ALA A 9 2.59 -16.92 -15.49
C ALA A 9 2.10 -15.61 -14.87
N PHE A 10 0.88 -15.17 -15.19
CA PHE A 10 0.25 -13.98 -14.59
C PHE A 10 0.06 -14.15 -13.08
N VAL A 11 -0.43 -15.32 -12.64
CA VAL A 11 -0.56 -15.66 -11.21
C VAL A 11 0.80 -15.63 -10.52
N ALA A 12 1.86 -16.14 -11.14
CA ALA A 12 3.20 -16.19 -10.57
C ALA A 12 3.98 -14.86 -10.62
N ALA A 13 3.61 -13.92 -11.49
CA ALA A 13 4.37 -12.69 -11.71
C ALA A 13 4.36 -11.77 -10.47
N THR A 14 5.52 -11.17 -10.17
CA THR A 14 5.73 -10.29 -9.00
C THR A 14 6.18 -8.87 -9.38
N SER A 15 6.48 -8.63 -10.66
CA SER A 15 6.82 -7.30 -11.19
C SER A 15 5.56 -6.60 -11.69
N PHE A 16 5.38 -5.32 -11.35
CA PHE A 16 4.19 -4.54 -11.73
C PHE A 16 4.04 -4.45 -13.26
N THR A 17 5.10 -4.08 -13.98
CA THR A 17 5.11 -4.07 -15.45
C THR A 17 4.85 -5.46 -16.04
N LYS A 18 5.47 -6.51 -15.48
CA LYS A 18 5.34 -7.87 -16.02
C LYS A 18 3.91 -8.41 -15.84
N ILE A 19 3.25 -8.09 -14.73
CA ILE A 19 1.85 -8.47 -14.47
C ILE A 19 0.94 -7.88 -15.56
N GLN A 20 1.08 -6.58 -15.84
CA GLN A 20 0.29 -5.91 -16.89
C GLN A 20 0.57 -6.51 -18.29
N GLN A 21 1.84 -6.73 -18.64
CA GLN A 21 2.21 -7.35 -19.91
C GLN A 21 1.62 -8.75 -20.09
N LEU A 22 1.72 -9.60 -19.07
CA LEU A 22 1.16 -10.96 -19.11
C LEU A 22 -0.37 -10.94 -19.19
N PHE A 23 -1.02 -9.98 -18.52
CA PHE A 23 -2.46 -9.80 -18.60
C PHE A 23 -2.90 -9.39 -20.00
N VAL A 24 -2.23 -8.40 -20.63
CA VAL A 24 -2.50 -8.00 -22.01
C VAL A 24 -2.29 -9.18 -22.97
N GLN A 25 -1.19 -9.93 -22.84
CA GLN A 25 -0.95 -11.13 -23.65
C GLN A 25 -2.04 -12.20 -23.49
N LEU A 26 -2.52 -12.41 -22.26
CA LEU A 26 -3.62 -13.33 -21.97
C LEU A 26 -4.92 -12.85 -22.63
N CYS A 27 -5.26 -11.57 -22.49
CA CYS A 27 -6.44 -10.97 -23.11
C CYS A 27 -6.38 -11.07 -24.64
N THR A 28 -5.25 -10.73 -25.26
CA THR A 28 -5.05 -10.85 -26.72
C THR A 28 -5.22 -12.29 -27.20
N LEU A 29 -4.66 -13.28 -26.48
CA LEU A 29 -4.81 -14.70 -26.85
C LEU A 29 -6.27 -15.16 -26.78
N LEU A 30 -7.05 -14.59 -25.86
CA LEU A 30 -8.46 -14.93 -25.63
C LEU A 30 -9.44 -14.05 -26.42
N ASP A 31 -8.95 -13.20 -27.32
CA ASP A 31 -9.74 -12.22 -28.08
C ASP A 31 -10.59 -11.29 -27.18
N ILE A 32 -9.98 -10.82 -26.09
CA ILE A 32 -10.55 -9.87 -25.13
C ILE A 32 -9.79 -8.56 -25.26
N ASP A 33 -10.50 -7.45 -25.41
CA ASP A 33 -9.92 -6.12 -25.28
C ASP A 33 -9.65 -5.84 -23.79
N PRO A 34 -8.37 -5.73 -23.34
CA PRO A 34 -8.06 -5.44 -21.94
C PRO A 34 -8.50 -4.05 -21.49
N TYR A 35 -8.86 -3.16 -22.42
CA TYR A 35 -9.36 -1.81 -22.13
C TYR A 35 -10.89 -1.74 -22.07
N ASP A 36 -11.61 -2.83 -22.36
CA ASP A 36 -13.07 -2.90 -22.19
C ASP A 36 -13.44 -3.12 -20.71
N ASN A 37 -13.42 -2.02 -19.92
CA ASN A 37 -13.69 -1.99 -18.47
C ASN A 37 -14.87 -2.89 -18.06
N PHE A 38 -15.95 -2.87 -18.84
CA PHE A 38 -17.20 -3.52 -18.47
C PHE A 38 -17.24 -5.02 -18.78
N ASN A 39 -16.50 -5.47 -19.80
CA ASN A 39 -16.63 -6.85 -20.29
C ASN A 39 -15.44 -7.75 -20.02
N VAL A 40 -14.28 -7.22 -19.60
CA VAL A 40 -13.07 -8.03 -19.32
C VAL A 40 -13.38 -9.20 -18.39
N PHE A 41 -13.95 -8.95 -17.20
CA PHE A 41 -14.27 -10.01 -16.24
C PHE A 41 -15.29 -11.02 -16.80
N ARG A 42 -16.36 -10.52 -17.43
CA ARG A 42 -17.42 -11.34 -18.02
C ARG A 42 -16.89 -12.27 -19.10
N ARG A 43 -15.99 -11.77 -19.95
CA ARG A 43 -15.37 -12.54 -21.03
C ARG A 43 -14.37 -13.54 -20.47
N LEU A 44 -13.47 -13.13 -19.58
CA LEU A 44 -12.49 -14.00 -18.92
C LEU A 44 -13.17 -15.22 -18.29
N LYS A 45 -14.25 -15.00 -17.52
CA LYS A 45 -15.03 -16.08 -16.90
C LYS A 45 -15.56 -17.10 -17.90
N LYS A 46 -15.98 -16.64 -19.09
CA LYS A 46 -16.59 -17.49 -20.13
C LYS A 46 -15.57 -18.34 -20.88
N VAL A 47 -14.37 -17.80 -21.11
CA VAL A 47 -13.40 -18.41 -22.05
C VAL A 47 -12.17 -19.02 -21.36
N LEU A 48 -11.82 -18.59 -20.14
CA LEU A 48 -10.68 -19.13 -19.40
C LEU A 48 -11.11 -20.21 -18.40
N ASN A 49 -10.89 -21.47 -18.79
CA ASN A 49 -11.34 -22.67 -18.06
C ASN A 49 -10.27 -23.33 -17.18
N ASP A 50 -9.19 -22.62 -16.82
CA ASP A 50 -8.20 -23.10 -15.85
C ASP A 50 -8.83 -23.31 -14.46
N TRP A 51 -8.41 -24.35 -13.72
CA TRP A 51 -9.00 -24.68 -12.43
C TRP A 51 -8.77 -23.60 -11.35
N ARG A 52 -7.63 -22.90 -11.37
CA ARG A 52 -7.38 -21.75 -10.48
C ARG A 52 -8.22 -20.56 -10.91
N ALA A 53 -8.33 -20.33 -12.22
CA ALA A 53 -9.19 -19.28 -12.76
C ALA A 53 -10.65 -19.49 -12.35
N GLN A 54 -11.21 -20.69 -12.53
CA GLN A 54 -12.58 -21.02 -12.12
C GLN A 54 -12.82 -20.78 -10.62
N LYS A 55 -11.85 -21.13 -9.78
CA LYS A 55 -11.90 -20.80 -8.34
C LYS A 55 -11.90 -19.30 -8.08
N LEU A 56 -11.10 -18.52 -8.82
CA LEU A 56 -11.12 -17.07 -8.72
C LEU A 56 -12.46 -16.49 -9.17
N TRP A 57 -13.01 -16.96 -10.29
CA TRP A 57 -14.27 -16.50 -10.87
C TRP A 57 -15.43 -16.66 -9.90
N SER A 58 -15.57 -17.84 -9.28
CA SER A 58 -16.62 -18.08 -8.29
C SER A 58 -16.54 -17.16 -7.06
N LEU A 59 -15.32 -16.80 -6.62
CA LEU A 59 -15.13 -15.86 -5.52
C LEU A 59 -15.52 -14.43 -5.91
N LEU A 60 -15.06 -13.97 -7.07
CA LEU A 60 -15.36 -12.62 -7.57
C LEU A 60 -16.83 -12.46 -7.97
N GLU A 61 -17.44 -13.49 -8.55
CA GLU A 61 -18.88 -13.53 -8.87
C GLU A 61 -19.73 -13.41 -7.61
N LYS A 62 -19.43 -14.23 -6.59
CA LYS A 62 -20.11 -14.14 -5.29
C LYS A 62 -19.97 -12.74 -4.67
N ARG A 63 -18.84 -12.07 -4.85
CA ARG A 63 -18.66 -10.69 -4.39
C ARG A 63 -19.54 -9.75 -5.22
N ALA A 64 -19.46 -9.81 -6.55
CA ALA A 64 -20.21 -8.96 -7.46
C ALA A 64 -21.74 -9.08 -7.29
N GLU A 65 -22.25 -10.25 -6.91
CA GLU A 65 -23.68 -10.51 -6.66
C GLU A 65 -24.23 -9.87 -5.37
N GLN A 66 -23.39 -9.27 -4.53
CA GLN A 66 -23.86 -8.54 -3.36
C GLN A 66 -24.80 -7.39 -3.77
N ARG A 67 -25.87 -7.20 -3.00
CA ARG A 67 -26.98 -6.28 -3.32
C ARG A 67 -26.50 -4.83 -3.49
N GLU A 68 -25.45 -4.45 -2.77
CA GLU A 68 -24.84 -3.11 -2.77
C GLU A 68 -24.29 -2.73 -4.15
N TYR A 69 -23.92 -3.72 -4.97
CA TYR A 69 -23.43 -3.48 -6.33
C TYR A 69 -24.55 -3.35 -7.38
N CYS A 70 -25.81 -3.62 -7.02
CA CYS A 70 -26.96 -3.52 -7.91
C CYS A 70 -26.75 -4.22 -9.27
N HIS A 71 -26.27 -5.48 -9.25
CA HIS A 71 -25.88 -6.21 -10.47
C HIS A 71 -24.84 -5.47 -11.31
N GLN A 72 -23.88 -4.82 -10.65
CA GLN A 72 -22.82 -3.99 -11.25
C GLN A 72 -23.39 -2.84 -12.09
N LYS A 73 -24.50 -2.24 -11.65
CA LYS A 73 -25.14 -1.09 -12.32
C LYS A 73 -25.28 0.15 -11.45
N ALA A 74 -24.86 0.08 -10.18
CA ALA A 74 -24.97 1.20 -9.25
C ALA A 74 -24.25 2.47 -9.76
N CYS A 75 -23.16 2.29 -10.50
CA CYS A 75 -22.34 3.38 -11.04
C CYS A 75 -22.07 3.27 -12.54
N GLU A 76 -22.95 2.61 -13.33
CA GLU A 76 -22.73 2.30 -14.76
C GLU A 76 -22.46 3.53 -15.66
N ARG A 77 -22.83 4.73 -15.19
CA ARG A 77 -22.67 6.00 -15.93
C ARG A 77 -21.51 6.86 -15.42
N LEU A 78 -20.77 6.40 -14.42
CA LEU A 78 -19.71 7.19 -13.79
C LEU A 78 -18.35 6.75 -14.33
N SER A 79 -17.56 7.73 -14.72
CA SER A 79 -16.12 7.58 -14.98
C SER A 79 -15.33 8.01 -13.74
N VAL A 80 -14.45 7.14 -13.25
CA VAL A 80 -13.71 7.32 -12.00
C VAL A 80 -12.21 7.34 -12.29
N LEU A 81 -11.54 8.41 -11.87
CA LEU A 81 -10.07 8.49 -11.85
C LEU A 81 -9.55 8.20 -10.43
N VAL A 82 -8.67 7.21 -10.29
CA VAL A 82 -7.98 6.87 -9.04
C VAL A 82 -6.50 7.26 -9.14
N ILE A 83 -6.00 8.01 -8.17
CA ILE A 83 -4.59 8.43 -8.12
C ILE A 83 -3.86 7.57 -7.09
N GLY A 84 -2.95 6.72 -7.55
CA GLY A 84 -2.06 5.89 -6.74
C GLY A 84 -2.45 4.41 -6.71
N ALA A 85 -1.51 3.54 -7.08
CA ALA A 85 -1.60 2.07 -6.97
C ALA A 85 -1.11 1.56 -5.61
N GLY A 86 -1.32 2.33 -4.54
CA GLY A 86 -1.18 1.82 -3.17
C GLY A 86 -2.28 0.80 -2.84
N PRO A 87 -2.16 0.06 -1.72
CA PRO A 87 -3.21 -0.89 -1.31
C PRO A 87 -4.60 -0.26 -1.25
N CYS A 88 -4.74 0.94 -0.67
CA CYS A 88 -6.02 1.63 -0.57
C CYS A 88 -6.56 2.05 -1.95
N GLY A 89 -5.71 2.62 -2.82
CA GLY A 89 -6.14 3.04 -4.17
C GLY A 89 -6.60 1.87 -5.03
N LEU A 90 -5.82 0.77 -5.06
CA LEU A 90 -6.22 -0.46 -5.77
C LEU A 90 -7.50 -1.05 -5.18
N ARG A 91 -7.65 -1.05 -3.85
CA ARG A 91 -8.86 -1.57 -3.19
C ARG A 91 -10.09 -0.72 -3.52
N SER A 92 -9.95 0.61 -3.59
CA SER A 92 -11.00 1.53 -4.02
C SER A 92 -11.37 1.31 -5.48
N ALA A 93 -10.39 1.16 -6.38
CA ALA A 93 -10.63 0.88 -7.79
C ALA A 93 -11.41 -0.43 -7.99
N ILE A 94 -11.09 -1.47 -7.23
CA ILE A 94 -11.83 -2.75 -7.22
C ILE A 94 -13.30 -2.55 -6.83
N GLU A 95 -13.61 -1.78 -5.77
CA GLU A 95 -15.01 -1.50 -5.41
C GLU A 95 -15.72 -0.68 -6.49
N CYS A 96 -15.08 0.34 -7.06
CA CYS A 96 -15.66 1.13 -8.14
C CYS A 96 -15.99 0.28 -9.37
N ALA A 97 -15.11 -0.66 -9.73
CA ALA A 97 -15.36 -1.60 -10.83
C ALA A 97 -16.53 -2.54 -10.51
N LEU A 98 -16.62 -3.06 -9.27
CA LEU A 98 -17.75 -3.90 -8.84
C LEU A 98 -19.08 -3.13 -8.80
N LEU A 99 -19.06 -1.83 -8.51
CA LEU A 99 -20.23 -0.95 -8.62
C LEU A 99 -20.66 -0.71 -10.08
N GLY A 100 -19.83 -1.09 -11.05
CA GLY A 100 -20.09 -0.94 -12.49
C GLY A 100 -19.53 0.34 -13.09
N ALA A 101 -18.66 1.08 -12.41
CA ALA A 101 -18.08 2.32 -12.96
C ALA A 101 -17.01 2.02 -14.02
N TYR A 102 -16.75 2.99 -14.90
CA TYR A 102 -15.57 2.99 -15.76
C TYR A 102 -14.38 3.50 -14.94
N VAL A 103 -13.37 2.66 -14.68
CA VAL A 103 -12.31 2.99 -13.72
C VAL A 103 -10.96 3.09 -14.40
N VAL A 104 -10.33 4.26 -14.28
CA VAL A 104 -8.95 4.51 -14.68
C VAL A 104 -8.13 4.78 -13.42
N LEU A 105 -7.00 4.09 -13.28
CA LEU A 105 -6.04 4.29 -12.20
C LEU A 105 -4.70 4.74 -12.79
N VAL A 106 -4.13 5.79 -12.21
CA VAL A 106 -2.77 6.27 -12.54
C VAL A 106 -1.82 6.05 -11.38
N GLU A 107 -0.61 5.57 -11.66
CA GLU A 107 0.46 5.42 -10.69
C GLU A 107 1.76 6.01 -11.27
N GLN A 108 2.43 6.82 -10.47
CA GLN A 108 3.66 7.50 -10.90
C GLN A 108 4.87 6.56 -11.02
N ARG A 109 4.88 5.44 -10.28
CA ARG A 109 5.95 4.44 -10.30
C ARG A 109 5.64 3.30 -11.26
N ASP A 110 6.67 2.64 -11.75
CA ASP A 110 6.60 1.44 -12.59
C ASP A 110 6.78 0.13 -11.78
N CYS A 111 7.03 0.23 -10.48
CA CYS A 111 7.35 -0.92 -9.63
C CYS A 111 6.80 -0.82 -8.20
N PHE A 112 6.58 -2.00 -7.60
CA PHE A 112 6.27 -2.16 -6.18
C PHE A 112 7.51 -2.59 -5.40
N SER A 113 8.10 -1.67 -4.66
CA SER A 113 9.43 -1.84 -4.04
C SER A 113 9.44 -1.83 -2.51
N ARG A 114 8.30 -1.56 -1.85
CA ARG A 114 8.23 -1.46 -0.39
C ARG A 114 8.17 -2.83 0.27
N ASN A 115 9.21 -3.20 0.99
CA ASN A 115 9.30 -4.49 1.70
C ASN A 115 8.62 -4.47 3.08
N ASN A 116 8.44 -3.29 3.70
CA ASN A 116 7.80 -3.15 5.01
C ASN A 116 6.48 -3.92 5.11
N VAL A 117 6.23 -4.47 6.30
CA VAL A 117 5.15 -5.41 6.56
C VAL A 117 4.00 -4.73 7.31
N LEU A 118 2.79 -4.95 6.83
CA LEU A 118 1.55 -4.44 7.41
C LEU A 118 0.90 -5.54 8.24
N HIS A 119 0.49 -5.21 9.46
CA HIS A 119 -0.47 -6.01 10.21
C HIS A 119 -1.87 -5.87 9.59
N ILE A 120 -2.63 -6.96 9.57
CA ILE A 120 -3.91 -7.09 8.88
C ILE A 120 -4.97 -7.57 9.86
N TRP A 121 -5.99 -6.75 10.09
CA TRP A 121 -7.08 -7.10 11.01
C TRP A 121 -7.93 -8.25 10.47
N PRO A 122 -8.63 -9.00 11.34
CA PRO A 122 -9.41 -10.17 10.93
C PRO A 122 -10.41 -9.93 9.79
N PHE A 123 -11.09 -8.77 9.78
CA PHE A 123 -12.04 -8.45 8.70
C PHE A 123 -11.34 -8.22 7.36
N VAL A 124 -10.13 -7.65 7.36
CA VAL A 124 -9.32 -7.45 6.15
C VAL A 124 -8.79 -8.80 5.66
N ILE A 125 -8.40 -9.71 6.56
CA ILE A 125 -8.06 -11.09 6.19
C ILE A 125 -9.22 -11.76 5.47
N GLN A 126 -10.44 -11.60 5.98
CA GLN A 126 -11.65 -12.16 5.35
C GLN A 126 -11.92 -11.51 3.98
N ASP A 127 -11.81 -10.18 3.88
CA ASP A 127 -11.99 -9.46 2.62
C ASP A 127 -10.99 -9.93 1.55
N LEU A 128 -9.69 -9.98 1.85
CA LEU A 128 -8.66 -10.44 0.91
C LEU A 128 -8.86 -11.92 0.53
N LYS A 129 -9.28 -12.77 1.46
CA LYS A 129 -9.66 -14.17 1.16
C LYS A 129 -10.86 -14.24 0.21
N SER A 130 -11.87 -13.39 0.41
CA SER A 130 -13.04 -13.31 -0.47
C SER A 130 -12.71 -12.83 -1.88
N LEU A 131 -11.63 -12.06 -2.04
CA LEU A 131 -11.09 -11.64 -3.34
C LEU A 131 -10.09 -12.66 -3.94
N GLY A 132 -9.87 -13.81 -3.31
CA GLY A 132 -9.05 -14.89 -3.87
C GLY A 132 -7.55 -14.78 -3.63
N ILE A 133 -7.09 -14.03 -2.62
CA ILE A 133 -5.65 -13.85 -2.34
C ILE A 133 -4.86 -15.16 -2.24
N LYS A 134 -5.46 -16.25 -1.73
CA LYS A 134 -4.79 -17.56 -1.62
C LYS A 134 -4.43 -18.21 -2.96
N ILE A 135 -5.00 -17.74 -4.07
CA ILE A 135 -4.63 -18.20 -5.42
C ILE A 135 -3.28 -17.61 -5.83
N PHE A 136 -3.05 -16.34 -5.48
CA PHE A 136 -1.84 -15.59 -5.83
C PHE A 136 -0.74 -15.68 -4.76
N TYR A 137 -1.15 -15.82 -3.50
CA TYR A 137 -0.28 -15.88 -2.33
C TYR A 137 -0.75 -17.00 -1.38
N PRO A 138 -0.48 -18.29 -1.69
CA PRO A 138 -1.02 -19.42 -0.94
C PRO A 138 -0.64 -19.44 0.56
N LYS A 139 0.49 -18.81 0.91
CA LYS A 139 0.96 -18.68 2.29
C LYS A 139 0.25 -17.59 3.10
N PHE A 140 -0.62 -16.79 2.47
CA PHE A 140 -1.40 -15.75 3.15
C PHE A 140 -2.19 -16.34 4.33
N CYS A 141 -1.92 -15.81 5.53
CA CYS A 141 -2.53 -16.25 6.79
C CYS A 141 -2.50 -17.78 6.97
N ARG A 142 -1.35 -18.41 6.73
CA ARG A 142 -1.10 -19.79 7.14
C ARG A 142 -0.71 -19.81 8.62
N GLY A 143 -1.39 -20.60 9.44
CA GLY A 143 -1.15 -20.61 10.89
C GLY A 143 -1.64 -19.32 11.55
N SER A 144 -0.78 -18.71 12.37
CA SER A 144 -1.05 -17.46 13.10
C SER A 144 -0.65 -16.18 12.34
N ILE A 145 -0.18 -16.29 11.09
CA ILE A 145 0.25 -15.13 10.30
C ILE A 145 -0.93 -14.18 10.08
N ASP A 146 -0.77 -12.94 10.50
CA ASP A 146 -1.77 -11.86 10.37
C ASP A 146 -1.19 -10.60 9.71
N HIS A 147 -0.15 -10.76 8.90
CA HIS A 147 0.55 -9.67 8.24
C HIS A 147 0.94 -9.98 6.79
N ILE A 148 1.29 -8.95 6.03
CA ILE A 148 1.73 -9.04 4.63
C ILE A 148 2.62 -7.84 4.26
N SER A 149 3.70 -8.06 3.50
CA SER A 149 4.47 -6.95 2.93
C SER A 149 3.65 -6.08 1.98
N ILE A 150 3.89 -4.76 2.03
CA ILE A 150 3.14 -3.78 1.23
C ILE A 150 3.16 -4.17 -0.26
N ARG A 151 4.35 -4.52 -0.80
CA ARG A 151 4.48 -4.94 -2.19
C ARG A 151 3.66 -6.18 -2.54
N GLN A 152 3.55 -7.18 -1.67
CA GLN A 152 2.78 -8.40 -1.94
C GLN A 152 1.28 -8.09 -1.99
N LEU A 153 0.81 -7.21 -1.10
CA LEU A 153 -0.57 -6.74 -1.13
C LEU A 153 -0.87 -5.95 -2.41
N GLN A 154 0.05 -5.10 -2.87
CA GLN A 154 -0.09 -4.38 -4.14
C GLN A 154 -0.10 -5.34 -5.35
N ILE A 155 0.81 -6.32 -5.39
CA ILE A 155 0.89 -7.36 -6.44
C ILE A 155 -0.42 -8.16 -6.52
N PHE A 156 -1.02 -8.48 -5.37
CA PHE A 156 -2.31 -9.17 -5.35
C PHE A 156 -3.43 -8.26 -5.89
N LEU A 157 -3.58 -7.06 -5.32
CA LEU A 157 -4.70 -6.18 -5.65
C LEU A 157 -4.65 -5.69 -7.10
N VAL A 158 -3.46 -5.46 -7.67
CA VAL A 158 -3.34 -5.06 -9.09
C VAL A 158 -3.85 -6.16 -10.02
N LYS A 159 -3.62 -7.44 -9.69
CA LYS A 159 -4.11 -8.57 -10.47
C LYS A 159 -5.63 -8.63 -10.45
N ILE A 160 -6.23 -8.40 -9.28
CA ILE A 160 -7.69 -8.35 -9.14
C ILE A 160 -8.28 -7.15 -9.88
N ALA A 161 -7.66 -5.98 -9.77
CA ALA A 161 -8.09 -4.78 -10.48
C ALA A 161 -8.10 -5.00 -12.00
N LEU A 162 -7.01 -5.55 -12.58
CA LEU A 162 -6.93 -5.88 -14.01
C LEU A 162 -8.01 -6.88 -14.43
N VAL A 163 -8.20 -7.96 -13.66
CA VAL A 163 -9.23 -8.98 -13.91
C VAL A 163 -10.64 -8.38 -13.91
N LEU A 164 -10.89 -7.36 -13.09
CA LEU A 164 -12.16 -6.64 -13.02
C LEU A 164 -12.30 -5.52 -14.06
N GLY A 165 -11.32 -5.36 -14.96
CA GLY A 165 -11.37 -4.41 -16.07
C GLY A 165 -10.85 -3.00 -15.72
N VAL A 166 -10.29 -2.77 -14.53
CA VAL A 166 -9.68 -1.48 -14.19
C VAL A 166 -8.53 -1.18 -15.16
N GLN A 167 -8.58 -0.02 -15.82
CA GLN A 167 -7.48 0.45 -16.65
C GLN A 167 -6.38 1.06 -15.79
N ILE A 168 -5.17 0.51 -15.86
CA ILE A 168 -4.04 0.94 -15.03
C ILE A 168 -2.96 1.54 -15.93
N HIS A 169 -2.51 2.74 -15.57
CA HIS A 169 -1.42 3.44 -16.24
C HIS A 169 -0.31 3.70 -15.22
N ASP A 170 0.78 2.94 -15.32
CA ASP A 170 2.00 3.18 -14.54
C ASP A 170 2.86 4.29 -15.16
N SER A 171 3.89 4.74 -14.43
CA SER A 171 4.80 5.80 -14.90
C SER A 171 4.10 7.13 -15.25
N VAL A 172 2.88 7.33 -14.76
CA VAL A 172 2.04 8.50 -15.03
C VAL A 172 1.76 9.23 -13.73
N THR A 173 2.21 10.48 -13.65
CA THR A 173 2.01 11.33 -12.47
C THR A 173 0.83 12.26 -12.71
N PHE A 174 -0.18 12.21 -11.84
CA PHE A 174 -1.20 13.25 -11.76
C PHE A 174 -0.55 14.56 -11.28
N GLN A 175 -0.73 15.63 -12.05
CA GLN A 175 -0.16 16.95 -11.74
C GLN A 175 -1.22 17.84 -11.08
N ARG A 176 -2.36 18.02 -11.73
CA ARG A 176 -3.45 18.85 -11.24
C ARG A 176 -4.78 18.56 -11.93
N LEU A 177 -5.84 19.04 -11.31
CA LEU A 177 -7.18 19.06 -11.87
C LEU A 177 -7.29 20.16 -12.95
N ILE A 178 -7.88 19.82 -14.09
CA ILE A 178 -8.25 20.77 -15.15
C ILE A 178 -9.74 21.09 -14.99
N PHE A 179 -10.03 22.35 -14.73
CA PHE A 179 -11.39 22.82 -14.53
C PHE A 179 -12.15 22.90 -15.86
N PRO A 180 -13.43 22.50 -15.88
CA PRO A 180 -14.34 22.72 -17.00
C PRO A 180 -14.30 24.17 -17.47
N LYS A 181 -14.22 24.37 -18.78
CA LYS A 181 -14.27 25.68 -19.44
C LYS A 181 -15.01 25.56 -20.78
N PRO A 182 -15.72 26.61 -21.22
CA PRO A 182 -16.32 26.63 -22.55
C PRO A 182 -15.24 26.67 -23.62
N ASP A 183 -15.46 25.92 -24.70
CA ASP A 183 -14.68 26.00 -25.93
C ASP A 183 -15.11 27.21 -26.79
N GLU A 184 -14.54 27.33 -28.00
CA GLU A 184 -14.85 28.42 -28.96
C GLU A 184 -16.33 28.44 -29.39
N ASN A 185 -17.05 27.32 -29.26
CA ASN A 185 -18.46 27.17 -29.59
C ASN A 185 -19.38 27.27 -28.36
N GLY A 186 -18.82 27.52 -27.17
CA GLY A 186 -19.56 27.56 -25.91
C GLY A 186 -19.89 26.20 -25.30
N ILE A 187 -19.36 25.10 -25.85
CA ILE A 187 -19.53 23.74 -25.32
C ILE A 187 -18.55 23.56 -24.15
N VAL A 188 -19.06 23.06 -23.02
CA VAL A 188 -18.26 22.80 -21.83
C VAL A 188 -17.98 21.31 -21.73
N GLU A 189 -16.70 20.94 -21.85
CA GLU A 189 -16.26 19.60 -21.49
C GLU A 189 -16.20 19.43 -19.98
N GLY A 190 -16.40 18.18 -19.51
CA GLY A 190 -16.37 17.85 -18.08
C GLY A 190 -14.97 17.94 -17.45
N TRP A 191 -14.83 17.41 -16.24
CA TRP A 191 -13.59 17.49 -15.49
C TRP A 191 -12.50 16.61 -16.09
N LYS A 192 -11.32 17.18 -16.29
CA LYS A 192 -10.12 16.51 -16.84
C LYS A 192 -8.95 16.65 -15.86
N ALA A 193 -7.83 15.99 -16.17
CA ALA A 193 -6.61 16.07 -15.37
C ALA A 193 -5.38 16.29 -16.25
N GLU A 194 -4.39 16.99 -15.68
CA GLU A 194 -3.06 17.10 -16.28
C GLU A 194 -2.17 15.99 -15.74
N PHE A 195 -1.40 15.39 -16.63
CA PHE A 195 -0.50 14.28 -16.33
C PHE A 195 0.91 14.57 -16.82
N TYR A 196 1.89 13.93 -16.17
CA TYR A 196 3.25 13.80 -16.67
C TYR A 196 3.53 12.32 -16.97
N PRO A 197 4.11 11.97 -18.14
CA PRO A 197 4.55 12.87 -19.22
C PRO A 197 3.38 13.60 -19.90
N SER A 198 3.65 14.79 -20.44
CA SER A 198 2.63 15.61 -21.10
C SER A 198 2.11 14.93 -22.38
N LYS A 199 0.88 15.25 -22.78
CA LYS A 199 0.18 14.65 -23.94
C LYS A 199 -0.05 13.13 -23.81
N HIS A 200 -0.20 12.65 -22.59
CA HIS A 200 -0.62 11.28 -22.34
C HIS A 200 -2.04 11.03 -22.89
N ILE A 201 -2.38 9.79 -23.28
CA ILE A 201 -3.70 9.45 -23.84
C ILE A 201 -4.87 9.80 -22.92
N LEU A 202 -4.62 9.85 -21.61
CA LEU A 202 -5.61 10.23 -20.60
C LEU A 202 -5.84 11.74 -20.50
N SER A 203 -5.10 12.59 -21.23
CA SER A 203 -5.31 14.05 -21.19
C SER A 203 -6.72 14.47 -21.59
N ASP A 204 -7.40 13.66 -22.41
CA ASP A 204 -8.78 13.89 -22.84
C ASP A 204 -9.82 13.08 -22.03
N PHE A 205 -9.37 12.30 -21.04
CA PHE A 205 -10.27 11.52 -20.20
C PHE A 205 -11.08 12.44 -19.29
N VAL A 206 -12.40 12.43 -19.51
CA VAL A 206 -13.39 13.13 -18.67
C VAL A 206 -13.88 12.18 -17.59
N PHE A 207 -13.89 12.65 -16.33
CA PHE A 207 -14.32 11.84 -15.19
C PHE A 207 -15.30 12.58 -14.28
N ASP A 208 -16.18 11.82 -13.65
CA ASP A 208 -17.24 12.28 -12.75
C ASP A 208 -16.84 12.13 -11.27
N ALA A 209 -15.86 11.27 -10.99
CA ALA A 209 -15.30 11.09 -9.66
C ALA A 209 -13.77 10.99 -9.66
N LEU A 210 -13.16 11.51 -8.61
CA LEU A 210 -11.72 11.50 -8.37
C LEU A 210 -11.42 10.93 -6.98
N ILE A 211 -10.58 9.90 -6.90
CA ILE A 211 -10.15 9.29 -5.64
C ILE A 211 -8.64 9.50 -5.46
N GLY A 212 -8.25 10.34 -4.50
CA GLY A 212 -6.86 10.52 -4.09
C GLY A 212 -6.41 9.44 -3.12
N ALA A 213 -5.43 8.63 -3.53
CA ALA A 213 -4.84 7.55 -2.75
C ALA A 213 -3.30 7.53 -2.86
N ASP A 214 -2.70 8.72 -3.02
CA ASP A 214 -1.26 8.92 -3.28
C ASP A 214 -0.42 9.10 -2.00
N GLY A 215 -1.02 8.84 -0.84
CA GLY A 215 -0.40 8.87 0.47
C GLY A 215 -0.04 10.28 0.93
N LYS A 216 1.14 10.44 1.54
CA LYS A 216 1.58 11.73 2.11
C LYS A 216 1.74 12.87 1.09
N ARG A 217 1.80 12.58 -0.23
CA ARG A 217 1.91 13.62 -1.27
C ARG A 217 0.65 14.48 -1.38
N ASN A 218 -0.53 13.89 -1.20
CA ASN A 218 -1.82 14.59 -1.19
C ASN A 218 -2.00 15.56 -2.35
N THR A 219 -1.79 15.09 -3.57
CA THR A 219 -1.86 15.91 -4.78
C THR A 219 -3.27 16.42 -5.09
N VAL A 220 -4.30 15.81 -4.51
CA VAL A 220 -5.70 16.24 -4.69
C VAL A 220 -6.00 17.47 -3.81
N PRO A 221 -6.33 18.63 -4.42
CA PRO A 221 -6.56 19.86 -3.66
C PRO A 221 -7.90 19.83 -2.92
N GLY A 222 -8.03 20.73 -1.94
CA GLY A 222 -9.29 20.97 -1.26
C GLY A 222 -9.54 20.11 -0.01
N PHE A 223 -8.58 19.32 0.46
CA PHE A 223 -8.75 18.55 1.70
C PHE A 223 -7.90 19.16 2.83
N PRO A 224 -8.43 20.14 3.61
CA PRO A 224 -7.68 20.72 4.70
C PRO A 224 -7.35 19.65 5.75
N LYS A 225 -6.13 19.71 6.30
CA LYS A 225 -5.64 18.74 7.26
C LYS A 225 -5.51 19.33 8.65
N ARG A 226 -5.76 18.50 9.65
CA ARG A 226 -5.47 18.75 11.05
C ARG A 226 -4.25 17.93 11.42
N GLU A 227 -3.27 18.60 12.01
CA GLU A 227 -2.11 17.98 12.61
C GLU A 227 -2.40 17.67 14.08
N LEU A 228 -2.10 16.44 14.49
CA LEU A 228 -2.05 16.03 15.88
C LEU A 228 -0.59 15.75 16.21
N ARG A 229 0.02 16.68 16.96
CA ARG A 229 1.42 16.57 17.38
C ARG A 229 1.50 15.97 18.79
N GLY A 230 2.10 14.79 18.89
CA GLY A 230 2.35 14.09 20.13
C GLY A 230 3.72 14.42 20.73
N LYS A 231 4.15 13.59 21.69
CA LYS A 231 5.55 13.56 22.12
C LYS A 231 6.44 13.08 20.96
N LEU A 232 7.69 13.53 20.94
CA LEU A 232 8.67 13.11 19.95
C LEU A 232 8.72 11.58 19.85
N ALA A 233 8.55 11.06 18.64
CA ALA A 233 8.47 9.65 18.35
C ALA A 233 9.28 9.35 17.09
N ILE A 234 10.37 8.60 17.24
CA ILE A 234 11.29 8.29 16.15
C ILE A 234 11.16 6.81 15.82
N GLY A 235 10.59 6.53 14.66
CA GLY A 235 10.42 5.18 14.14
C GLY A 235 11.61 4.73 13.33
N ILE A 236 12.04 3.48 13.50
CA ILE A 236 13.01 2.84 12.62
C ILE A 236 12.39 1.56 12.08
N THR A 237 12.42 1.37 10.77
CA THR A 237 12.09 0.09 10.13
C THR A 237 13.34 -0.52 9.54
N ALA A 238 13.50 -1.83 9.67
CA ALA A 238 14.59 -2.58 9.09
C ALA A 238 14.07 -3.88 8.47
N ASN A 239 14.58 -4.21 7.28
CA ASN A 239 14.29 -5.46 6.60
C ASN A 239 15.57 -6.25 6.41
N PHE A 240 15.63 -7.46 6.96
CA PHE A 240 16.72 -8.40 6.73
C PHE A 240 16.28 -9.52 5.77
N VAL A 241 17.24 -10.09 5.04
CA VAL A 241 16.99 -11.22 4.13
C VAL A 241 16.50 -12.41 4.93
N ASN A 242 15.35 -12.96 4.53
CA ASN A 242 14.83 -14.22 5.05
C ASN A 242 15.16 -15.35 4.06
N GLN A 243 16.10 -16.22 4.40
CA GLN A 243 16.47 -17.36 3.55
C GLN A 243 15.54 -18.57 3.74
N ARG A 244 14.62 -18.50 4.71
CA ARG A 244 13.64 -19.54 5.05
C ARG A 244 14.31 -20.85 5.47
N THR A 245 15.45 -20.75 6.15
CA THR A 245 16.07 -21.91 6.79
C THR A 245 15.22 -22.40 7.96
N LEU A 246 15.38 -23.67 8.36
CA LEU A 246 14.69 -24.22 9.51
C LEU A 246 15.02 -23.49 10.82
N ALA A 247 16.20 -22.86 10.92
CA ALA A 247 16.57 -22.04 12.07
C ALA A 247 15.75 -20.75 12.12
N GLU A 248 15.70 -20.01 10.99
CA GLU A 248 14.88 -18.79 10.87
C GLU A 248 13.39 -19.07 11.12
N GLU A 249 12.86 -20.19 10.61
CA GLU A 249 11.46 -20.58 10.79
C GLU A 249 11.08 -20.86 12.25
N LYS A 250 12.04 -21.23 13.11
CA LYS A 250 11.79 -21.48 14.54
C LYS A 250 11.73 -20.20 15.40
N VAL A 251 12.32 -19.11 14.93
CA VAL A 251 12.34 -17.84 15.67
C VAL A 251 10.92 -17.31 15.84
N GLN A 252 10.52 -16.99 17.08
CA GLN A 252 9.18 -16.48 17.37
C GLN A 252 9.05 -15.02 16.94
N GLU A 253 7.89 -14.67 16.41
CA GLU A 253 7.55 -13.28 16.10
C GLU A 253 7.27 -12.47 17.36
N ILE A 254 7.33 -11.15 17.21
CA ILE A 254 7.04 -10.20 18.28
C ILE A 254 5.92 -9.29 17.79
N SER A 255 4.67 -9.61 18.13
CA SER A 255 3.48 -8.89 17.64
C SER A 255 3.26 -7.50 18.27
N GLY A 256 4.31 -6.88 18.82
CA GLY A 256 4.26 -5.61 19.54
C GLY A 256 4.51 -5.77 21.03
N VAL A 257 5.78 -5.83 21.40
CA VAL A 257 6.21 -5.68 22.79
C VAL A 257 6.48 -4.20 23.01
N ALA A 258 5.76 -3.60 23.96
CA ALA A 258 5.95 -2.21 24.36
C ALA A 258 6.57 -2.13 25.75
N TYR A 259 7.36 -1.09 25.99
CA TYR A 259 8.09 -0.86 27.25
C TYR A 259 7.20 -0.98 28.47
N ILE A 260 5.98 -0.45 28.39
CA ILE A 260 4.98 -0.46 29.46
C ILE A 260 4.68 -1.90 29.94
N PHE A 261 4.72 -2.89 29.05
CA PHE A 261 4.38 -4.28 29.35
C PHE A 261 5.60 -5.17 29.64
N ASN A 262 6.79 -4.81 29.17
CA ASN A 262 7.99 -5.62 29.35
C ASN A 262 9.23 -4.79 29.68
N GLN A 263 9.16 -4.02 30.78
CA GLN A 263 10.23 -3.09 31.17
C GLN A 263 11.58 -3.77 31.37
N LYS A 264 11.59 -5.01 31.88
CA LYS A 264 12.82 -5.76 32.11
C LYS A 264 13.56 -6.01 30.79
N PHE A 265 12.86 -6.49 29.75
CA PHE A 265 13.44 -6.72 28.43
C PHE A 265 14.13 -5.48 27.86
N PHE A 266 13.49 -4.31 27.93
CA PHE A 266 14.10 -3.08 27.38
C PHE A 266 15.23 -2.53 28.24
N LYS A 267 15.18 -2.71 29.57
CA LYS A 267 16.31 -2.36 30.44
C LYS A 267 17.52 -3.24 30.14
N ASP A 268 17.31 -4.55 30.05
CA ASP A 268 18.36 -5.53 29.71
C ASP A 268 18.94 -5.23 28.31
N MET A 269 18.11 -4.85 27.32
CA MET A 269 18.56 -4.42 25.99
C MET A 269 19.47 -3.19 26.07
N LYS A 270 19.05 -2.16 26.82
CA LYS A 270 19.83 -0.94 26.99
C LYS A 270 21.16 -1.21 27.67
N GLU A 271 21.17 -2.02 28.72
CA GLU A 271 22.39 -2.39 29.45
C GLU A 271 23.36 -3.19 28.57
N ALA A 272 22.85 -4.11 27.74
CA ALA A 272 23.68 -4.95 26.89
C ALA A 272 24.19 -4.27 25.62
N THR A 273 23.42 -3.35 25.02
CA THR A 273 23.68 -2.84 23.66
C THR A 273 23.78 -1.30 23.57
N GLY A 274 23.29 -0.58 24.58
CA GLY A 274 23.08 0.87 24.55
C GLY A 274 21.85 1.32 23.76
N VAL A 275 21.09 0.39 23.16
CA VAL A 275 19.84 0.67 22.43
C VAL A 275 18.69 0.86 23.44
N ASP A 276 18.01 2.01 23.39
CA ASP A 276 16.86 2.33 24.24
C ASP A 276 15.60 2.55 23.39
N LEU A 277 14.63 1.64 23.53
CA LEU A 277 13.41 1.61 22.74
C LEU A 277 12.15 1.75 23.61
N GLU A 278 11.10 2.30 23.02
CA GLU A 278 9.76 2.32 23.60
C GLU A 278 8.92 1.11 23.16
N ASN A 279 9.15 0.62 21.95
CA ASN A 279 8.52 -0.58 21.42
C ASN A 279 9.39 -1.22 20.33
N ILE A 280 9.17 -2.52 20.13
CA ILE A 280 9.71 -3.27 19.00
C ILE A 280 8.71 -4.34 18.54
N VAL A 281 8.62 -4.49 17.23
CA VAL A 281 7.80 -5.48 16.53
C VAL A 281 8.73 -6.24 15.59
N TYR A 282 8.50 -7.54 15.48
CA TYR A 282 9.18 -8.42 14.53
C TYR A 282 8.14 -9.27 13.82
N TYR A 283 8.08 -9.16 12.50
CA TYR A 283 7.30 -10.03 11.61
C TYR A 283 8.22 -10.81 10.69
N LYS A 284 7.92 -12.10 10.52
CA LYS A 284 8.62 -12.99 9.60
C LYS A 284 7.78 -13.13 8.33
N ASP A 285 8.13 -12.35 7.31
CA ASP A 285 7.42 -12.35 6.01
C ASP A 285 8.41 -12.71 4.88
N GLU A 286 8.30 -12.06 3.71
CA GLU A 286 9.32 -12.13 2.66
C GLU A 286 10.71 -11.68 3.14
N THR A 287 10.75 -10.82 4.16
CA THR A 287 11.91 -10.36 4.91
C THR A 287 11.69 -10.60 6.40
N HIS A 288 12.78 -10.61 7.18
CA HIS A 288 12.67 -10.41 8.63
C HIS A 288 12.48 -8.93 8.86
N TYR A 289 11.24 -8.52 9.09
CA TYR A 289 10.86 -7.12 9.23
C TYR A 289 10.81 -6.73 10.69
N PHE A 290 11.56 -5.69 11.02
CA PHE A 290 11.52 -5.05 12.33
C PHE A 290 11.00 -3.65 12.20
N VAL A 291 10.19 -3.25 13.17
CA VAL A 291 9.85 -1.86 13.39
C VAL A 291 9.92 -1.52 14.87
N MET A 292 10.57 -0.41 15.17
CA MET A 292 10.87 0.00 16.54
C MET A 292 10.70 1.51 16.71
N CYS A 293 10.35 1.92 17.92
CA CYS A 293 10.35 3.33 18.33
C CYS A 293 11.55 3.56 19.25
N ALA A 294 12.53 4.34 18.79
CA ALA A 294 13.76 4.63 19.50
C ALA A 294 13.67 5.96 20.25
N LYS A 295 14.29 6.02 21.43
CA LYS A 295 14.40 7.28 22.18
C LYS A 295 15.49 8.16 21.57
N LYS A 296 15.20 9.45 21.39
CA LYS A 296 16.14 10.45 20.84
C LYS A 296 17.54 10.36 21.48
N GLN A 297 17.59 10.30 22.80
CA GLN A 297 18.85 10.28 23.55
C GLN A 297 19.72 9.06 23.20
N SER A 298 19.12 7.89 23.00
CA SER A 298 19.86 6.68 22.61
C SER A 298 20.42 6.78 21.20
N LEU A 299 19.68 7.40 20.28
CA LEU A 299 20.16 7.64 18.91
C LEU A 299 21.34 8.62 18.88
N LEU A 300 21.33 9.65 19.73
CA LEU A 300 22.44 10.59 19.89
C LEU A 300 23.66 9.90 20.50
N GLU A 301 23.49 9.16 21.60
CA GLU A 301 24.57 8.43 22.29
C GLU A 301 25.22 7.37 21.40
N LYS A 302 24.44 6.70 20.54
CA LYS A 302 24.94 5.73 19.56
C LYS A 302 25.51 6.39 18.30
N GLY A 303 25.42 7.72 18.18
CA GLY A 303 25.91 8.49 17.03
C GLY A 303 25.12 8.23 15.75
N VAL A 304 23.87 7.75 15.86
CA VAL A 304 22.94 7.61 14.73
C VAL A 304 22.50 9.01 14.27
N ILE A 305 22.16 9.86 15.23
CA ILE A 305 21.90 11.29 15.01
C ILE A 305 23.19 12.04 15.33
N ILE A 306 23.62 12.92 14.43
CA ILE A 306 24.91 13.62 14.54
C ILE A 306 24.79 14.84 15.47
N GLU A 307 23.75 15.66 15.28
CA GLU A 307 23.49 16.87 16.06
C GLU A 307 22.07 16.88 16.65
N ASP A 308 21.94 17.29 17.91
CA ASP A 308 20.64 17.42 18.58
C ASP A 308 19.96 18.73 18.17
N ASN A 309 18.96 18.62 17.29
CA ASN A 309 18.18 19.73 16.79
C ASN A 309 16.76 19.74 17.39
N GLU A 310 16.26 20.92 17.79
CA GLU A 310 14.89 21.05 18.31
C GLU A 310 13.83 20.84 17.22
N ASP A 311 14.12 21.26 15.99
CA ASP A 311 13.27 21.01 14.83
C ASP A 311 13.41 19.56 14.37
N VAL A 312 12.31 18.80 14.41
CA VAL A 312 12.29 17.38 14.05
C VAL A 312 12.65 17.15 12.58
N SER A 313 12.32 18.10 11.70
CA SER A 313 12.66 18.01 10.27
C SER A 313 14.18 18.10 10.04
N LEU A 314 14.88 18.92 10.85
CA LEU A 314 16.34 19.01 10.84
C LEU A 314 16.97 17.81 11.56
N LEU A 315 16.40 17.43 12.71
CA LEU A 315 16.84 16.29 13.51
C LEU A 315 16.88 14.99 12.71
N LEU A 316 15.84 14.72 11.91
CA LEU A 316 15.70 13.53 11.08
C LEU A 316 16.04 13.78 9.61
N SER A 317 16.73 14.89 9.30
CA SER A 317 17.19 15.16 7.94
C SER A 317 18.24 14.13 7.50
N PRO A 318 18.29 13.75 6.21
CA PRO A 318 19.28 12.78 5.72
C PRO A 318 20.73 13.15 6.04
N ASN A 319 21.05 14.45 6.11
CA ASN A 319 22.40 14.94 6.42
C ASN A 319 22.77 14.80 7.91
N ASN A 320 21.77 14.72 8.80
CA ASN A 320 21.97 14.56 10.24
C ASN A 320 21.94 13.09 10.69
N ILE A 321 21.78 12.16 9.75
CA ILE A 321 21.67 10.71 10.02
C ILE A 321 22.96 10.02 9.55
N ASN A 322 23.68 9.41 10.49
CA ASN A 322 24.77 8.52 10.15
C ASN A 322 24.21 7.15 9.74
N GLN A 323 24.15 6.91 8.43
CA GLN A 323 23.56 5.70 7.88
C GLN A 323 24.20 4.41 8.40
N LYS A 324 25.52 4.36 8.54
CA LYS A 324 26.22 3.16 9.04
C LYS A 324 25.82 2.87 10.49
N LYS A 325 25.78 3.91 11.34
CA LYS A 325 25.36 3.78 12.73
C LYS A 325 23.89 3.40 12.85
N LEU A 326 23.03 3.89 11.95
CA LEU A 326 21.62 3.47 11.89
C LEU A 326 21.49 1.97 11.61
N CYS A 327 22.29 1.44 10.68
CA CYS A 327 22.35 0.01 10.40
C CYS A 327 22.82 -0.78 11.63
N ASP A 328 23.94 -0.38 12.24
CA ASP A 328 24.47 -1.03 13.45
C ASP A 328 23.41 -1.05 14.56
N TYR A 329 22.74 0.09 14.81
CA TYR A 329 21.69 0.24 15.83
C TYR A 329 20.51 -0.70 15.59
N ALA A 330 20.00 -0.76 14.36
CA ALA A 330 18.86 -1.59 14.03
C ALA A 330 19.20 -3.09 14.04
N ALA A 331 20.41 -3.47 13.62
CA ALA A 331 20.88 -4.84 13.66
C ALA A 331 21.08 -5.34 15.09
N GLU A 332 21.70 -4.55 15.97
CA GLU A 332 21.85 -4.89 17.39
C GLU A 332 20.50 -5.05 18.09
N ALA A 333 19.55 -4.14 17.82
CA ALA A 333 18.19 -4.22 18.36
C ALA A 333 17.46 -5.50 17.91
N ALA A 334 17.58 -5.87 16.63
CA ALA A 334 16.98 -7.06 16.05
C ALA A 334 17.61 -8.36 16.59
N ASP A 335 18.94 -8.40 16.71
CA ASP A 335 19.69 -9.54 17.24
C ASP A 335 19.30 -9.82 18.69
N PHE A 336 19.32 -8.78 19.53
CA PHE A 336 18.90 -8.90 20.93
C PHE A 336 17.43 -9.33 21.04
N ALA A 337 16.53 -8.70 20.28
CA ALA A 337 15.10 -9.01 20.34
C ALA A 337 14.76 -10.46 19.95
N THR A 338 15.59 -11.07 19.11
CA THR A 338 15.44 -12.48 18.70
C THR A 338 16.34 -13.44 19.47
N GLY A 339 17.08 -12.96 20.48
CA GLY A 339 17.99 -13.76 21.29
C GLY A 339 19.16 -14.35 20.48
N GLY A 340 19.60 -13.68 19.42
CA GLY A 340 20.65 -14.16 18.52
C GLY A 340 20.28 -15.36 17.66
N ASN A 341 18.98 -15.70 17.58
CA ASN A 341 18.53 -16.90 16.87
C ASN A 341 18.34 -16.69 15.35
N LEU A 342 18.40 -15.44 14.88
CA LEU A 342 18.42 -15.14 13.44
C LEU A 342 19.87 -15.19 12.92
N PRO A 343 20.23 -16.19 12.09
CA PRO A 343 21.59 -16.33 11.60
C PRO A 343 21.93 -15.22 10.61
N ASN A 344 23.00 -14.46 10.87
CA ASN A 344 23.59 -13.48 9.96
C ASN A 344 22.59 -12.46 9.41
N LEU A 345 22.30 -11.42 10.20
CA LEU A 345 21.41 -10.30 9.85
C LEU A 345 21.94 -9.48 8.67
N LYS A 346 21.73 -9.99 7.46
CA LYS A 346 22.03 -9.30 6.22
C LYS A 346 20.84 -8.46 5.78
N TYR A 347 21.04 -7.16 5.57
CA TYR A 347 19.98 -6.28 5.07
C TYR A 347 19.46 -6.73 3.70
N ALA A 348 18.14 -6.65 3.55
CA ALA A 348 17.50 -6.63 2.25
C ALA A 348 17.85 -5.32 1.52
N ARG A 349 17.61 -5.29 0.20
CA ARG A 349 17.85 -4.11 -0.63
C ARG A 349 16.56 -3.31 -0.81
N ASN A 350 16.66 -2.00 -0.67
CA ASN A 350 15.57 -1.08 -0.97
C ASN A 350 15.55 -0.72 -2.47
N HIS A 351 14.65 0.19 -2.86
CA HIS A 351 14.48 0.62 -4.26
C HIS A 351 15.69 1.33 -4.88
N ASN A 352 16.61 1.83 -4.06
CA ASN A 352 17.86 2.48 -4.49
C ASN A 352 19.07 1.53 -4.37
N ASP A 353 18.84 0.23 -4.18
CA ASP A 353 19.86 -0.80 -3.93
C ASP A 353 20.73 -0.55 -2.67
N ASN A 354 20.24 0.28 -1.75
CA ASN A 354 20.85 0.47 -0.44
C ASN A 354 20.28 -0.51 0.59
N GLU A 355 20.91 -0.62 1.75
CA GLU A 355 20.39 -1.39 2.88
C GLU A 355 19.00 -0.88 3.27
N ASP A 356 18.06 -1.81 3.45
CA ASP A 356 16.66 -1.50 3.72
C ASP A 356 16.43 -1.21 5.21
N VAL A 357 16.96 -0.07 5.64
CA VAL A 357 16.69 0.57 6.91
C VAL A 357 16.30 2.02 6.68
N ALA A 358 15.27 2.47 7.39
CA ALA A 358 14.76 3.84 7.27
C ALA A 358 14.26 4.35 8.62
N MET A 359 14.41 5.66 8.82
CA MET A 359 13.95 6.37 10.00
C MET A 359 12.79 7.30 9.62
N PHE A 360 11.78 7.38 10.50
CA PHE A 360 10.54 8.09 10.26
C PHE A 360 10.16 8.96 11.46
N ASP A 361 9.62 10.14 11.17
CA ASP A 361 8.94 10.95 12.17
C ASP A 361 7.52 10.40 12.41
N PHE A 362 7.25 9.98 13.65
CA PHE A 362 5.92 9.61 14.12
C PHE A 362 5.34 10.62 15.11
N THR A 363 5.98 11.77 15.28
CA THR A 363 5.56 12.84 16.20
C THR A 363 4.27 13.50 15.74
N SER A 364 4.16 13.74 14.44
CA SER A 364 3.01 14.41 13.83
C SER A 364 2.20 13.43 12.98
N LEU A 365 0.91 13.31 13.31
CA LEU A 365 -0.06 12.57 12.51
C LEU A 365 -1.02 13.56 11.86
N PHE A 366 -1.18 13.42 10.55
CA PHE A 366 -2.10 14.25 9.78
C PHE A 366 -3.40 13.51 9.50
N SER A 367 -4.52 14.22 9.63
CA SER A 367 -5.85 13.73 9.25
C SER A 367 -6.59 14.80 8.47
N ALA A 368 -7.22 14.45 7.37
CA ALA A 368 -8.07 15.39 6.67
C ALA A 368 -9.35 15.68 7.47
N GLN A 369 -9.83 16.92 7.39
CA GLN A 369 -11.05 17.36 8.07
C GLN A 369 -12.33 16.83 7.40
N CYS A 370 -12.22 16.45 6.13
CA CYS A 370 -13.26 15.80 5.36
C CYS A 370 -12.65 14.70 4.49
N SER A 371 -13.43 13.67 4.19
CA SER A 371 -13.03 12.58 3.30
C SER A 371 -13.55 12.75 1.88
N VAL A 372 -14.63 13.52 1.70
CA VAL A 372 -15.34 13.70 0.43
C VAL A 372 -15.68 15.17 0.22
N ARG A 373 -15.63 15.61 -1.04
CA ARG A 373 -16.09 16.92 -1.51
C ARG A 373 -16.84 16.78 -2.82
N LEU A 374 -17.90 17.57 -3.00
CA LEU A 374 -18.53 17.78 -4.29
C LEU A 374 -18.15 19.16 -4.79
N VAL A 375 -17.64 19.25 -6.02
CA VAL A 375 -17.35 20.53 -6.68
C VAL A 375 -18.13 20.62 -7.98
N GLU A 376 -18.60 21.82 -8.32
CA GLU A 376 -19.42 22.07 -9.50
C GLU A 376 -18.90 23.32 -10.20
N ARG A 377 -18.80 23.26 -11.53
CA ARG A 377 -18.44 24.40 -12.38
C ARG A 377 -19.10 24.21 -13.74
N TYR A 378 -19.83 25.24 -14.23
CA TYR A 378 -20.57 25.17 -15.49
C TYR A 378 -21.46 23.91 -15.58
N ASP A 379 -22.23 23.64 -14.52
CA ASP A 379 -23.11 22.46 -14.36
C ASP A 379 -22.41 21.09 -14.47
N CYS A 380 -21.07 21.05 -14.54
CA CYS A 380 -20.27 19.85 -14.45
C CYS A 380 -19.91 19.59 -12.99
N ARG A 381 -20.41 18.48 -12.44
CA ARG A 381 -20.13 18.04 -11.06
C ARG A 381 -18.97 17.06 -11.02
N LEU A 382 -18.17 17.14 -9.97
CA LEU A 382 -17.11 16.19 -9.66
C LEU A 382 -17.18 15.79 -8.19
N LEU A 383 -17.29 14.48 -7.96
CA LEU A 383 -17.16 13.88 -6.64
C LEU A 383 -15.69 13.58 -6.35
N MET A 384 -15.10 14.30 -5.40
CA MET A 384 -13.72 14.10 -4.97
C MET A 384 -13.70 13.36 -3.63
N SER A 385 -12.83 12.38 -3.48
CA SER A 385 -12.62 11.64 -2.23
C SER A 385 -11.13 11.40 -2.00
N ILE A 386 -10.72 11.25 -0.75
CA ILE A 386 -9.37 10.81 -0.37
C ILE A 386 -9.46 9.59 0.54
N VAL A 387 -8.53 8.65 0.36
CA VAL A 387 -8.51 7.35 1.06
C VAL A 387 -7.11 6.99 1.53
N GLY A 388 -7.02 6.08 2.50
CA GLY A 388 -5.74 5.62 3.06
C GLY A 388 -4.97 6.74 3.79
N ASP A 389 -3.64 6.71 3.71
CA ASP A 389 -2.76 7.66 4.39
C ASP A 389 -3.00 9.13 3.97
N SER A 390 -3.62 9.36 2.80
CA SER A 390 -4.03 10.70 2.39
C SER A 390 -5.14 11.27 3.28
N LEU A 391 -6.06 10.41 3.73
CA LEU A 391 -7.16 10.72 4.63
C LEU A 391 -6.72 10.73 6.09
N HIS A 392 -6.04 9.68 6.55
CA HIS A 392 -5.63 9.52 7.94
C HIS A 392 -4.29 8.78 8.02
N GLU A 393 -3.25 9.47 8.48
CA GLU A 393 -1.94 8.84 8.69
C GLU A 393 -1.96 7.92 9.92
N VAL A 394 -1.36 6.74 9.78
CA VAL A 394 -1.27 5.75 10.85
C VAL A 394 0.12 5.81 11.51
N GLY A 395 0.16 5.92 12.84
CA GLY A 395 1.40 5.86 13.64
C GLY A 395 1.59 4.53 14.36
N LEU A 396 2.83 4.20 14.72
CA LEU A 396 3.19 2.96 15.43
C LEU A 396 2.63 2.82 16.85
N PHE A 397 2.27 3.94 17.49
CA PHE A 397 1.86 3.95 18.91
C PHE A 397 0.61 3.10 19.21
N ASN A 398 -0.21 2.81 18.21
CA ASN A 398 -1.44 2.02 18.37
C ASN A 398 -1.27 0.51 18.15
N SER A 399 -0.05 0.04 17.80
CA SER A 399 0.22 -1.40 17.59
C SER A 399 0.15 -2.21 18.90
N ALA A 400 0.29 -1.55 20.05
CA ALA A 400 0.18 -2.18 21.36
C ALA A 400 -1.28 -2.32 21.82
N LYS A 401 -2.10 -3.11 21.10
CA LYS A 401 -3.38 -3.72 21.58
C LYS A 401 -4.34 -2.87 22.44
N LYS A 402 -4.34 -1.54 22.34
CA LYS A 402 -5.25 -0.67 23.12
C LYS A 402 -6.19 0.10 22.22
N LEU A 403 -7.44 -0.39 22.23
CA LEU A 403 -8.68 0.37 22.21
C LEU A 403 -8.60 1.77 21.58
N ILE A 404 -9.05 1.88 20.33
CA ILE A 404 -9.98 2.94 20.00
C ILE A 404 -11.36 2.28 19.98
N ARG A 405 -12.01 2.24 21.16
CA ARG A 405 -13.46 2.29 21.20
C ARG A 405 -13.82 3.66 20.63
N LEU A 406 -14.22 3.72 19.36
CA LEU A 406 -15.10 4.79 18.94
C LEU A 406 -16.45 4.49 19.60
N ASN A 407 -16.72 5.18 20.71
CA ASN A 407 -18.10 5.39 21.14
C ASN A 407 -18.77 6.27 20.08
N GLY A 408 -19.90 5.79 19.57
CA GLY A 408 -20.71 6.40 18.53
C GLY A 408 -21.53 5.33 17.85
#